data_AF-A0ABD0QK53-F1
#
_entry.id   AF-A0ABD0QK53-F1
#
_cell.length_a   1.000
_cell.length_b   1.000
_cell.length_c   1.000
_cell.angle_alpha   90.00
_cell.angle_beta   90.00
_cell.angle_gamma   90.00
#
_symmetry.space_group_name_H-M   'P 1'
#
loop_
_entity.id
_entity.type
_entity.pdbx_description
1 polymer ?
#
loop_
_entity_poly.entity_id
_entity_poly.type
_entity_poly.pdbx_seq_one_letter_code
_entity_poly.pdbx_strand_id
1 'polypeptide(L)' 'QDATRYYSVELERGPTGFGFSLRGGSEYNMGLYVLGLMEGGPASRSHKIQ' A
#
# COMPACT_ATOMS: atom_id res chain seq x y z
N GLN A 1 8.87 24.33 8.98
CA GLN A 1 8.80 23.59 7.70
C GLN A 1 8.47 22.16 8.08
N ASP A 2 7.18 21.80 8.13
CA ASP A 2 6.77 20.42 8.37
C ASP A 2 7.10 19.62 7.12
N ALA A 3 8.28 19.02 7.10
CA ALA A 3 8.64 18.06 6.08
C ALA A 3 7.73 16.83 6.30
N THR A 4 6.71 16.67 5.47
CA THR A 4 5.90 15.46 5.43
C THR A 4 6.84 14.27 5.41
N ARG A 5 6.85 13.48 6.49
CA ARG A 5 7.78 12.37 6.64
C ARG A 5 7.29 11.24 5.73
N TYR A 6 7.91 11.12 4.55
CA TYR A 6 7.63 10.02 3.65
C TYR A 6 8.10 8.70 4.27
N TYR A 7 7.27 7.67 4.14
CA TYR A 7 7.60 6.30 4.49
C TYR A 7 7.70 5.48 3.21
N SER A 8 8.87 4.92 2.93
CA SER A 8 9.16 4.20 1.69
C SER A 8 9.25 2.71 1.96
N VAL A 9 8.64 1.91 1.07
CA VAL A 9 8.66 0.45 1.13
C VAL A 9 9.03 -0.08 -0.24
N GLU A 10 10.01 -0.99 -0.27
CA GLU A 10 10.34 -1.77 -1.46
C GLU A 10 9.68 -3.15 -1.34
N LEU A 11 8.98 -3.56 -2.40
CA LEU A 11 8.32 -4.85 -2.51
C LEU A 11 8.72 -5.52 -3.81
N GLU A 12 9.07 -6.80 -3.74
CA GLU A 12 9.19 -7.63 -4.93
C GLU A 12 7.79 -7.95 -5.47
N ARG A 13 7.60 -7.79 -6.78
CA ARG A 13 6.33 -8.09 -7.43
C ARG A 13 6.12 -9.60 -7.51
N GLY A 14 5.02 -10.09 -6.92
CA GLY A 14 4.59 -11.47 -7.07
C GLY A 14 3.81 -11.71 -8.37
N PRO A 15 3.39 -12.97 -8.63
CA PRO A 15 2.66 -13.34 -9.86
C PRO A 15 1.39 -12.53 -10.11
N THR A 16 0.71 -12.11 -9.04
CA THR A 16 -0.55 -11.35 -9.08
C THR A 16 -0.38 -9.87 -8.69
N GLY A 17 0.86 -9.38 -8.57
CA GLY A 17 1.16 -8.00 -8.15
C GLY A 17 1.80 -7.92 -6.76
N PHE A 18 1.54 -6.83 -6.05
CA PHE A 18 2.19 -6.53 -4.76
C PHE A 18 1.42 -7.03 -3.53
N GLY A 19 0.20 -7.54 -3.70
CA GLY A 19 -0.57 -8.14 -2.62
C GLY A 19 -1.23 -7.14 -1.67
N PHE A 20 -1.65 -5.97 -2.17
CA PHE A 20 -2.52 -5.06 -1.47
C PHE A 20 -3.57 -4.47 -2.42
N SER A 21 -4.70 -4.00 -1.87
CA SER A 21 -5.71 -3.25 -2.61
C SER A 21 -5.70 -1.78 -2.20
N LEU A 22 -6.05 -0.90 -3.14
CA LEU A 22 -6.20 0.53 -2.91
C LEU A 22 -7.67 0.94 -2.86
N ARG A 23 -7.97 1.98 -2.09
CA ARG A 23 -9.25 2.68 -2.07
C ARG A 23 -9.02 4.19 -2.10
N GLY A 24 -9.95 4.91 -2.71
CA GLY A 24 -9.94 6.36 -2.80
C GLY A 24 -9.62 6.84 -4.21
N GLY A 25 -9.33 8.13 -4.34
CA GLY A 25 -9.25 8.82 -5.62
C GLY A 25 -10.07 10.10 -5.59
N SER A 26 -9.73 11.03 -6.48
CA SER A 26 -10.44 12.31 -6.65
C SER A 26 -11.92 12.11 -6.97
N GLU A 27 -12.26 11.02 -7.66
CA GLU A 27 -13.61 10.60 -8.01
C GLU A 27 -14.48 10.38 -6.76
N TYR A 28 -13.86 10.11 -5.61
CA TYR A 28 -14.50 9.89 -4.33
C TYR A 28 -14.28 11.03 -3.34
N ASN A 29 -13.62 12.13 -3.73
CA ASN A 29 -13.16 13.19 -2.82
C ASN A 29 -12.35 12.65 -1.62
N MET A 30 -11.52 11.62 -1.84
CA MET A 30 -10.74 10.96 -0.80
C MET A 30 -9.27 10.76 -1.23
N GLY A 31 -8.35 10.82 -0.26
CA GLY A 31 -6.97 10.35 -0.47
C GLY A 31 -6.89 8.85 -0.81
N LEU A 32 -5.73 8.39 -1.25
CA LEU A 32 -5.48 6.96 -1.49
C LEU A 32 -5.11 6.26 -0.19
N TYR A 33 -5.69 5.09 0.03
CA TYR A 33 -5.46 4.24 1.19
C TYR A 33 -5.27 2.80 0.77
N VAL A 34 -4.43 2.07 1.49
CA VAL A 34 -4.40 0.61 1.42
C VAL A 34 -5.62 0.09 2.17
N LEU A 35 -6.46 -0.70 1.49
CA LEU A 35 -7.71 -1.22 2.06
C LEU A 35 -7.55 -2.61 2.69
N GLY A 36 -6.62 -3.40 2.16
CA GLY A 36 -6.35 -4.73 2.66
C GLY A 36 -5.10 -5.30 2.05
N LEU A 37 -4.49 -6.21 2.80
CA LEU A 37 -3.36 -7.01 2.34
C LEU A 37 -3.87 -8.39 1.96
N MET A 38 -3.35 -8.91 0.86
CA MET A 38 -3.51 -10.31 0.51
C MET A 38 -2.71 -11.15 1.51
N GLU A 39 -3.38 -12.09 2.17
CA GLU A 39 -2.73 -13.04 3.06
C GLU A 39 -1.64 -13.80 2.31
N GLY A 40 -0.43 -13.83 2.87
CA GLY A 40 0.72 -14.42 2.20
C GLY A 40 1.13 -13.70 0.91
N GLY A 41 0.66 -12.48 0.64
CA GLY A 41 1.12 -11.64 -0.45
C GLY A 41 2.45 -10.94 -0.12
N PRO A 42 3.13 -10.33 -1.12
CA PRO A 42 4.38 -9.60 -0.89
C PRO A 42 4.26 -8.50 0.18
N ALA A 43 3.21 -7.68 0.14
CA ALA A 43 2.97 -6.64 1.13
C ALA A 43 2.75 -7.18 2.55
N SER A 44 1.94 -8.23 2.71
CA SER A 44 1.72 -8.90 4.00
C SER A 44 3.03 -9.45 4.58
N ARG A 45 3.82 -10.17 3.78
CA ARG A 45 5.13 -10.71 4.24
C ARG A 45 6.17 -9.64 4.52
N SER A 46 6.04 -8.45 3.94
CA SER A 46 7.00 -7.36 4.20
C SER A 46 6.94 -6.86 5.63
N HIS A 47 5.78 -6.97 6.30
CA HIS A 47 5.49 -6.37 7.61
C HIS A 47 5.74 -4.84 7.68
N LYS A 48 5.89 -4.19 6.52
CA LYS A 48 6.13 -2.74 6.38
C LYS A 48 4.85 -1.96 6.05
N ILE A 49 3.80 -2.64 5.58
CA ILE A 49 2.49 -2.04 5.27
C ILE A 49 1.46 -2.64 6.24
N GLN A 50 0.56 -1.81 6.79
CA GLN A 50 -0.45 -2.17 7.79
C GLN A 50 -1.81 -1.64 7.39
#